data_AF-A0A538RYQ5-F1
#
_entry.id   AF-A0A538RYQ5-F1
#
_cell.length_a   1.000
_cell.length_b   1.000
_cell.length_c   1.000
_cell.angle_alpha   90.00
_cell.angle_beta   90.00
_cell.angle_gamma   90.00
#
_symmetry.space_group_name_H-M   'P 1'
#
loop_
_entity.id
_entity.type
_entity.pdbx_description
1 polymer ?
#
loop_
_entity_poly.entity_id
_entity_poly.type
_entity_poly.pdbx_seq_one_letter_code
_entity_poly.pdbx_strand_id
1 'polypeptide(L)'
;MLFQQGLALRKHRDLAGAEQSFLRLLTAQEGAHFASLDTGLKGYKARHNLAVIYMEQGRLAEAEAQWRAALAEQPAFTAALTGLEHLGRRRAMAS
;
A
#
# COMPACT_ATOMS: atom_id res chain seq x y z
N MET A 1 -4.43 16.92 2.19
CA MET A 1 -4.99 15.55 2.30
C MET A 1 -4.21 14.59 1.39
N LEU A 2 -3.06 14.07 1.83
CA LEU A 2 -2.16 13.25 0.99
C LEU A 2 -2.80 11.93 0.53
N PHE A 3 -3.71 11.35 1.32
CA PHE A 3 -4.44 10.13 0.97
C PHE A 3 -5.39 10.32 -0.24
N GLN A 4 -6.16 11.42 -0.27
CA GLN A 4 -7.05 11.74 -1.39
C GLN A 4 -6.24 12.10 -2.64
N GLN A 5 -5.06 12.72 -2.48
CA GLN A 5 -4.16 13.05 -3.57
C GLN A 5 -3.55 11.80 -4.21
N GLY A 6 -3.09 10.83 -3.42
CA GLY A 6 -2.60 9.54 -3.94
C GLY A 6 -3.67 8.75 -4.71
N LEU A 7 -4.92 8.79 -4.25
CA LEU A 7 -6.05 8.18 -4.97
C LEU A 7 -6.40 8.90 -6.28
N ALA A 8 -6.34 10.23 -6.29
CA ALA A 8 -6.58 11.04 -7.48
C ALA A 8 -5.49 10.84 -8.55
N LEU A 9 -4.21 10.75 -8.15
CA LEU A 9 -3.09 10.50 -9.05
C LEU A 9 -3.14 9.11 -9.68
N ARG A 10 -3.55 8.09 -8.91
CA ARG A 10 -3.82 6.74 -9.44
C ARG A 10 -4.90 6.76 -10.53
N LYS A 11 -5.95 7.57 -10.35
CA LYS A 11 -7.03 7.73 -11.36
C LYS A 11 -6.54 8.39 -12.65
N HIS A 12 -5.46 9.17 -12.61
CA HIS A 12 -4.82 9.78 -13.77
C HIS A 12 -3.64 8.98 -14.35
N ARG A 13 -3.42 7.72 -13.91
CA ARG A 13 -2.26 6.86 -14.26
C ARG A 13 -0.89 7.45 -13.90
N ASP A 14 -0.84 8.51 -13.10
CA ASP A 14 0.42 9.00 -12.54
C ASP A 14 0.77 8.17 -11.30
N LEU A 15 1.31 6.98 -11.58
CA LEU A 15 1.70 6.00 -10.58
C LEU A 15 2.86 6.51 -9.71
N ALA A 16 3.77 7.29 -10.29
CA ALA A 16 4.93 7.84 -9.58
C ALA A 16 4.54 8.92 -8.57
N GLY A 17 3.63 9.84 -8.95
CA GLY A 17 3.09 10.84 -8.03
C GLY A 17 2.27 10.22 -6.90
N ALA A 18 1.49 9.17 -7.21
CA ALA A 18 0.73 8.43 -6.20
C ALA A 18 1.66 7.72 -5.20
N GLU A 19 2.71 7.06 -5.68
CA GLU A 19 3.73 6.40 -4.85
C GLU A 19 4.38 7.38 -3.88
N GLN A 20 4.88 8.52 -4.36
CA GLN A 20 5.51 9.53 -3.50
C GLN A 20 4.57 10.09 -2.43
N SER A 21 3.29 10.27 -2.78
CA SER A 21 2.29 10.79 -1.84
C SER A 21 2.03 9.82 -0.69
N PHE A 22 1.94 8.51 -0.98
CA PHE A 22 1.77 7.49 0.04
C PHE A 22 3.05 7.23 0.83
N LEU A 23 4.23 7.27 0.20
CA LEU A 23 5.50 7.15 0.91
C LEU A 23 5.69 8.31 1.89
N ARG A 24 5.43 9.56 1.50
CA ARG A 24 5.47 10.70 2.44
C ARG A 24 4.49 10.54 3.59
N LEU A 25 3.30 9.98 3.34
CA LEU A 25 2.34 9.68 4.39
C LEU A 25 2.94 8.68 5.38
N LEU A 26 3.52 7.58 4.90
CA LEU A 26 4.15 6.55 5.75
C LEU A 26 5.39 7.05 6.49
N THR A 27 6.29 7.79 5.83
CA THR A 27 7.48 8.35 6.47
C THR A 27 7.13 9.39 7.55
N ALA A 28 6.10 10.21 7.31
CA ALA A 28 5.59 11.13 8.33
C ALA A 28 4.92 10.38 9.49
N GLN A 29 4.36 9.19 9.26
CA GLN A 29 3.78 8.32 10.29
C GLN A 29 4.85 7.61 11.13
N GLU A 30 5.93 7.13 10.50
CA GLU A 30 7.04 6.44 11.17
C GLU A 30 7.83 7.38 12.11
N GLY A 31 7.94 8.67 11.76
CA GLY A 31 8.55 9.68 12.64
C GLY A 31 7.69 10.14 13.82
N ALA A 32 6.37 9.89 13.78
CA ALA A 32 5.40 10.32 14.79
C ALA A 32 4.87 9.16 15.66
N HIS A 33 5.63 8.07 15.75
CA HIS A 33 5.36 6.97 16.68
C HIS A 33 5.33 7.53 18.11
N PHE A 34 4.13 7.79 18.65
CA PHE A 34 3.68 7.34 19.99
C PHE A 34 2.29 7.85 20.41
N ALA A 35 1.66 8.83 19.75
CA ALA A 35 0.59 9.59 20.43
C ALA A 35 -0.82 9.62 19.81
N SER A 36 -1.16 8.88 18.74
CA SER A 36 -2.54 8.94 18.24
C SER A 36 -3.05 7.64 17.64
N LEU A 37 -4.10 7.10 18.27
CA LEU A 37 -4.90 5.95 17.86
C LEU A 37 -5.51 6.13 16.44
N ASP A 38 -5.67 7.36 15.97
CA ASP A 38 -6.14 7.69 14.61
C ASP A 38 -5.12 7.34 13.50
N THR A 39 -3.83 7.27 13.85
CA THR A 39 -2.73 7.18 12.87
C THR A 39 -2.54 5.77 12.32
N GLY A 40 -2.80 4.74 13.14
CA GLY A 40 -2.80 3.33 12.73
C GLY A 40 -3.92 3.00 11.74
N LEU A 41 -5.04 3.74 11.78
CA LEU A 41 -6.21 3.47 10.92
C LEU A 41 -5.96 3.73 9.42
N LYS A 42 -4.89 4.48 9.10
CA LYS A 42 -4.56 4.92 7.73
C LYS A 42 -3.27 4.30 7.19
N GLY A 43 -2.36 3.83 8.04
CA GLY A 43 -1.07 3.22 7.65
C GLY A 43 -1.25 2.00 6.75
N TYR A 44 -1.91 0.96 7.26
CA TYR A 44 -2.22 -0.26 6.49
C TYR A 44 -2.98 0.02 5.17
N LYS A 45 -3.88 1.02 5.15
CA LYS A 45 -4.61 1.43 3.93
C LYS A 45 -3.67 2.08 2.91
N ALA A 46 -2.72 2.91 3.35
CA ALA A 46 -1.74 3.51 2.46
C ALA A 46 -0.78 2.46 1.89
N ARG A 47 -0.30 1.53 2.72
CA ARG A 47 0.52 0.38 2.29
C ARG A 47 -0.20 -0.48 1.26
N HIS A 48 -1.50 -0.75 1.45
CA HIS A 48 -2.29 -1.45 0.44
C HIS A 48 -2.36 -0.71 -0.90
N ASN A 49 -2.58 0.61 -0.88
CA ASN A 49 -2.62 1.39 -2.12
C ASN A 49 -1.24 1.42 -2.82
N LEU A 50 -0.13 1.47 -2.07
CA LEU A 50 1.21 1.29 -2.62
C LEU A 50 1.41 -0.09 -3.25
N ALA A 51 0.93 -1.13 -2.57
CA ALA A 51 1.04 -2.49 -3.09
C ALA A 51 0.30 -2.67 -4.43
N VAL A 52 -0.89 -2.09 -4.56
CA VAL A 52 -1.63 -2.06 -5.83
C VAL A 52 -0.84 -1.33 -6.91
N ILE A 53 -0.25 -0.16 -6.60
CA ILE A 53 0.58 0.59 -7.55
C ILE A 53 1.79 -0.26 -8.01
N TYR A 54 2.49 -0.92 -7.09
CA TYR A 54 3.59 -1.81 -7.43
C TYR A 54 3.16 -3.00 -8.27
N MET A 55 1.97 -3.56 -7.99
CA MET A 55 1.41 -4.65 -8.80
C MET A 55 1.10 -4.20 -10.24
N GLU A 56 0.58 -2.99 -10.42
CA GLU A 56 0.34 -2.37 -11.73
C GLU A 56 1.64 -2.06 -12.47
N GLN A 57 2.70 -1.67 -11.76
CA GLN A 57 4.04 -1.46 -12.31
C GLN A 57 4.81 -2.76 -12.60
N GLY A 58 4.25 -3.93 -12.24
CA GLY A 58 4.94 -5.23 -12.37
C GLY A 58 5.98 -5.53 -11.28
N ARG A 59 6.13 -4.64 -10.29
CA ARG A 59 7.03 -4.77 -9.13
C ARG A 59 6.41 -5.69 -8.07
N LEU A 60 6.26 -6.97 -8.44
CA LEU A 60 5.56 -7.98 -7.65
C LEU A 60 6.14 -8.21 -6.25
N ALA A 61 7.47 -8.15 -6.09
CA ALA A 61 8.14 -8.32 -4.81
C ALA A 61 7.83 -7.18 -3.83
N GLU A 62 7.79 -5.94 -4.33
CA GLU A 62 7.53 -4.76 -3.51
C GLU A 62 6.06 -4.66 -3.13
N ALA A 63 5.16 -5.07 -4.03
CA ALA A 63 3.74 -5.23 -3.71
C ALA A 63 3.52 -6.19 -2.53
N GLU A 64 4.20 -7.33 -2.55
CA GLU A 64 4.12 -8.32 -1.48
C GLU A 64 4.57 -7.76 -0.14
N ALA A 65 5.72 -7.07 -0.11
CA ALA A 65 6.27 -6.49 1.09
C ALA A 65 5.29 -5.50 1.74
N GLN A 66 4.64 -4.66 0.93
CA GLN A 66 3.66 -3.69 1.42
C GLN A 66 2.38 -4.34 1.95
N TRP A 67 1.84 -5.37 1.30
CA TRP A 67 0.68 -6.10 1.83
C TRP A 67 1.00 -6.84 3.12
N ARG A 68 2.19 -7.44 3.24
CA ARG A 68 2.63 -8.08 4.48
C ARG A 68 2.77 -7.07 5.62
N ALA A 69 3.36 -5.91 5.36
CA ALA A 69 3.45 -4.83 6.34
C ALA A 69 2.05 -4.30 6.75
N ALA A 70 1.12 -4.18 5.81
CA ALA A 70 -0.27 -3.82 6.10
C ALA A 70 -0.95 -4.85 7.03
N LEU A 71 -0.69 -6.14 6.85
CA LEU A 71 -1.23 -7.21 7.69
C LEU A 71 -0.53 -7.31 9.05
N ALA A 72 0.74 -6.92 9.15
CA ALA A 72 1.43 -6.81 10.43
C ALA A 72 0.81 -5.70 11.31
N GLU A 73 0.38 -4.58 10.70
CA GLU A 73 -0.34 -3.51 11.39
C GLU A 73 -1.81 -3.88 11.68
N GLN A 74 -2.51 -4.48 10.70
CA GLN A 74 -3.91 -4.88 10.81
C GLN A 74 -4.11 -6.30 10.23
N PRO A 75 -4.00 -7.35 11.07
CA PRO A 75 -4.13 -8.73 10.60
C PRO A 75 -5.48 -9.07 9.96
N ALA A 76 -6.55 -8.38 10.38
CA ALA A 76 -7.89 -8.54 9.82
C ALA A 76 -8.15 -7.70 8.55
N PHE A 77 -7.10 -7.16 7.91
CA PHE A 77 -7.27 -6.31 6.73
C PHE A 77 -7.42 -7.15 5.45
N THR A 78 -8.66 -7.54 5.15
CA THR A 78 -9.03 -8.44 4.05
C THR A 78 -8.49 -7.98 2.69
N ALA A 79 -8.43 -6.68 2.42
CA ALA A 79 -7.97 -6.19 1.12
C ALA A 79 -6.47 -6.46 0.85
N ALA A 80 -5.62 -6.57 1.89
CA ALA A 80 -4.25 -7.02 1.71
C ALA A 80 -4.14 -8.53 1.49
N LEU A 81 -4.98 -9.33 2.15
CA LEU A 81 -5.07 -10.77 1.90
C LEU A 81 -5.46 -11.05 0.44
N THR A 82 -6.52 -10.40 -0.05
CA THR A 82 -6.96 -10.54 -1.44
C THR A 82 -5.88 -10.10 -2.45
N GLY A 83 -5.09 -9.08 -2.11
CA GLY A 83 -3.96 -8.64 -2.91
C GLY A 83 -2.86 -9.69 -3.02
N LEU A 84 -2.49 -10.32 -1.90
CA LEU A 84 -1.52 -11.42 -1.86
C LEU A 84 -2.00 -12.65 -2.63
N GLU A 85 -3.28 -12.99 -2.55
CA GLU A 85 -3.87 -14.08 -3.34
C GLU A 85 -3.76 -13.80 -4.84
N HIS A 86 -4.11 -12.57 -5.27
CA HIS A 86 -3.97 -12.14 -6.66
C HIS A 86 -2.51 -12.18 -7.15
N LEU A 87 -1.58 -11.74 -6.30
CA LEU A 87 -0.15 -11.81 -6.57
C LEU A 87 0.32 -13.24 -6.80
N GLY A 88 -0.09 -14.17 -5.92
CA GLY A 88 0.26 -15.59 -6.01
C GLY A 88 -0.21 -16.20 -7.33
N ARG A 89 -1.45 -15.90 -7.75
CA ARG A 89 -1.98 -16.35 -9.05
C ARG A 89 -1.17 -15.81 -10.23
N ARG A 90 -0.77 -14.53 -10.20
CA ARG A 90 0.07 -13.94 -11.26
C ARG A 90 1.47 -14.53 -11.32
N ARG A 91 2.09 -14.87 -10.19
CA ARG A 91 3.39 -15.55 -10.16
C ARG A 91 3.30 -16.97 -10.71
N ALA A 92 2.24 -17.70 -10.37
CA ALA A 92 2.00 -19.06 -10.86
C ALA A 92 1.77 -19.11 -12.38
N MET A 93 1.24 -18.04 -12.98
CA MET A 93 1.07 -17.93 -14.44
C MET A 93 2.33 -17.49 -15.20
N ALA A 94 3.36 -16.99 -14.49
CA ALA A 94 4.60 -16.50 -15.07
C ALA A 94 5.78 -17.50 -14.90
N SER A 95 5.50 -18.69 -14.35
CA SER A 95 6.43 -19.81 -14.18
C SER A 95 6.11 -20.90 -15.19
#